data_AF-A0A1I7L1P2-F1
#
_entry.id   AF-A0A1I7L1P2-F1
#
_cell.length_a   1.000
_cell.length_b   1.000
_cell.length_c   1.000
_cell.angle_alpha   90.00
_cell.angle_beta   90.00
_cell.angle_gamma   90.00
#
_symmetry.space_group_name_H-M   'P 1'
#
loop_
_entity.id
_entity.type
_entity.pdbx_description
1 polymer ?
#
loop_
_entity_poly.entity_id
_entity_poly.type
_entity_poly.pdbx_seq_one_letter_code
_entity_poly.pdbx_strand_id
1 'polypeptide(L)'
;MDLIAYGILGVAASTSVYLYYVANTTEYTQSQIRARISSQWRITQVRVREKMHDETLATYLQQSGLRITAATYYYVRALATLLVALFSIRIVVTVGNPLVLVLPAGVWWFFSYHSYGPMYYVFRLLKRQHTLVINKELYLLYVLIKQQLQFYATRPRSLYAILQRLTPRLPKLAQALNQCLTLWSRDPKYALDTFAERIGTEQASALAKILQEVESSAPEVALDILEQRHDDFQEERLAAFRQRMYFRGLVGFALAFLGISAAAWDFAAIIQLYTDSMMQFQ
;
A
#
# COMPACT_ATOMS: atom_id res chain seq x y z
N MET A 1 31.43 16.15 36.24
CA MET A 1 31.56 16.83 34.92
C MET A 1 32.75 16.31 34.10
N ASP A 2 33.68 15.57 34.71
CA ASP A 2 34.97 15.23 34.06
C ASP A 2 34.85 14.17 32.95
N LEU A 3 33.87 13.27 33.03
CA LEU A 3 33.65 12.21 32.04
C LEU A 3 33.31 12.75 30.63
N ILE A 4 32.63 13.89 30.56
CA ILE A 4 32.29 14.54 29.28
C ILE A 4 33.53 15.22 28.67
N ALA A 5 34.39 15.83 29.51
CA ALA A 5 35.62 16.47 29.07
C ALA A 5 36.63 15.46 28.48
N TYR A 6 36.79 14.29 29.12
CA TYR A 6 37.62 13.21 28.58
C TYR A 6 37.05 12.63 27.27
N GLY A 7 35.72 12.57 27.13
CA GLY A 7 35.07 12.18 25.89
C GLY A 7 35.37 13.14 24.74
N ILE A 8 35.30 14.45 24.98
CA ILE A 8 35.61 15.49 23.98
C ILE A 8 37.09 15.43 23.58
N LEU A 9 38.00 15.29 24.54
CA LEU A 9 39.44 15.14 24.26
C LEU A 9 39.76 13.86 23.47
N GLY A 10 39.09 12.75 23.76
CA GLY A 10 39.26 11.49 23.01
C GLY A 10 38.80 11.61 21.55
N VAL A 11 37.68 12.29 21.31
CA VAL A 11 37.19 12.55 19.94
C VAL A 11 38.11 13.52 19.20
N ALA A 12 38.60 14.56 19.86
CA ALA A 12 39.53 15.51 19.26
C ALA A 12 40.88 14.86 18.90
N ALA A 13 41.45 14.05 19.80
CA ALA A 13 42.71 13.36 19.57
C ALA A 13 42.61 12.33 18.43
N SER A 14 41.54 11.54 18.40
CA SER A 14 41.30 10.57 17.32
C SER A 14 41.09 11.25 15.96
N THR A 15 40.39 12.39 15.92
CA THR A 15 40.20 13.18 14.70
C THR A 15 41.53 13.77 14.21
N SER A 16 42.37 14.30 15.10
CA SER A 16 43.70 14.84 14.75
C SER A 16 44.65 13.77 14.22
N VAL A 17 44.69 12.58 14.84
CA VAL A 17 45.50 11.45 14.36
C VAL A 17 45.02 11.00 12.97
N TYR A 18 43.70 10.93 12.75
CA TYR A 18 43.13 10.61 11.45
C TYR A 18 43.51 11.65 10.38
N LEU A 19 43.41 12.94 10.69
CA LEU A 19 43.78 14.03 9.77
C LEU A 19 45.28 14.04 9.45
N TYR A 20 46.15 13.80 10.43
CA TYR A 20 47.60 13.70 10.21
C TYR A 20 47.95 12.51 9.30
N TYR A 21 47.32 11.36 9.53
CA TYR A 21 47.49 10.19 8.68
C TYR A 21 47.03 10.47 7.23
N VAL A 22 45.89 11.16 7.07
CA VAL A 22 45.40 11.58 5.75
C VAL A 22 46.36 12.58 5.08
N ALA A 23 46.93 13.53 5.84
CA ALA A 23 47.83 14.55 5.30
C ALA A 23 49.18 14.00 4.84
N ASN A 24 49.71 12.97 5.51
CA ASN A 24 51.05 12.43 5.23
C ASN A 24 51.05 11.27 4.20
N THR A 25 49.92 11.01 3.56
CA THR A 25 49.78 9.97 2.53
C THR A 25 50.17 10.52 1.15
N THR A 26 51.11 9.86 0.46
CA THR A 26 51.63 10.25 -0.87
C THR A 26 50.53 10.31 -1.94
N GLU A 27 50.67 11.17 -2.94
CA GLU A 27 49.66 11.39 -4.01
C GLU A 27 49.16 10.09 -4.68
N TYR A 28 50.04 9.09 -4.79
CA TYR A 28 49.72 7.76 -5.29
C TYR A 28 48.68 7.04 -4.41
N THR A 29 48.83 7.09 -3.09
CA THR A 29 47.88 6.49 -2.14
C THR A 29 46.54 7.22 -2.11
N GLN A 30 46.52 8.55 -2.26
CA GLN A 30 45.27 9.31 -2.37
C GLN A 30 44.47 8.92 -3.61
N SER A 31 45.14 8.70 -4.75
CA SER A 31 44.51 8.23 -5.99
C SER A 31 43.91 6.82 -5.82
N GLN A 32 44.63 5.90 -5.16
CA GLN A 32 44.11 4.56 -4.86
C GLN A 32 42.95 4.60 -3.86
N ILE A 33 43.01 5.45 -2.83
CA ILE A 33 41.92 5.61 -1.86
C ILE A 33 40.67 6.17 -2.55
N ARG A 34 40.79 7.21 -3.40
CA ARG A 34 39.68 7.73 -4.19
C ARG A 34 39.09 6.68 -5.13
N ALA A 35 39.94 5.89 -5.80
CA ALA A 35 39.49 4.80 -6.65
C ALA A 35 38.72 3.73 -5.86
N ARG A 36 39.22 3.30 -4.69
CA ARG A 36 38.53 2.34 -3.79
C ARG A 36 37.23 2.89 -3.22
N ILE A 37 37.21 4.15 -2.78
CA ILE A 37 35.99 4.80 -2.29
C ILE A 37 34.97 4.88 -3.42
N SER A 38 35.37 5.34 -4.62
CA SER A 38 34.46 5.44 -5.76
C SER A 38 33.92 4.08 -6.22
N SER A 39 34.74 3.02 -6.18
CA SER A 39 34.30 1.66 -6.53
C SER A 39 33.36 1.09 -5.46
N GLN A 40 33.65 1.29 -4.18
CA GLN A 40 32.74 0.91 -3.08
C GLN A 40 31.42 1.68 -3.13
N TRP A 41 31.46 2.97 -3.47
CA TRP A 41 30.26 3.77 -3.68
C TRP A 41 29.42 3.26 -4.85
N ARG A 42 30.04 2.91 -5.99
CA ARG A 42 29.34 2.31 -7.13
C ARG A 42 28.72 0.96 -6.76
N ILE A 43 29.46 0.08 -6.08
CA ILE A 43 28.93 -1.21 -5.63
C ILE A 43 27.75 -1.00 -4.67
N THR A 44 27.85 -0.06 -3.74
CA THR A 44 26.76 0.29 -2.82
C THR A 44 25.56 0.85 -3.57
N GLN A 45 25.77 1.74 -4.54
CA GLN A 45 24.70 2.27 -5.38
C GLN A 45 24.00 1.16 -6.17
N VAL A 46 24.74 0.20 -6.75
CA VAL A 46 24.15 -0.94 -7.45
C VAL A 46 23.32 -1.80 -6.49
N ARG A 47 23.85 -2.14 -5.31
CA ARG A 47 23.11 -2.93 -4.30
C ARG A 47 21.87 -2.19 -3.77
N VAL A 48 21.98 -0.89 -3.52
CA VAL A 48 20.86 -0.06 -3.08
C VAL A 48 19.82 0.02 -4.19
N ARG A 49 20.26 0.20 -5.44
CA ARG A 49 19.36 0.19 -6.60
C ARG A 49 18.65 -1.14 -6.74
N GLU A 50 19.36 -2.26 -6.63
CA GLU A 50 18.78 -3.60 -6.68
C GLU A 50 17.75 -3.81 -5.56
N LYS A 51 18.07 -3.42 -4.32
CA LYS A 51 17.10 -3.44 -3.20
C LYS A 51 15.91 -2.49 -3.38
N MET A 52 16.10 -1.37 -4.08
CA MET A 52 15.03 -0.43 -4.42
C MET A 52 14.09 -0.99 -5.50
N HIS A 53 14.51 -2.02 -6.24
CA HIS A 53 13.69 -2.77 -7.19
C HIS A 53 13.13 -4.04 -6.54
N ASP A 54 12.65 -3.92 -5.31
CA ASP A 54 11.92 -5.02 -4.68
C ASP A 54 10.59 -5.25 -5.41
N GLU A 55 10.59 -6.27 -6.27
CA GLU A 55 9.43 -6.68 -7.07
C GLU A 55 8.23 -7.05 -6.20
N THR A 56 8.45 -7.56 -4.99
CA THR A 56 7.37 -7.96 -4.09
C THR A 56 6.63 -6.74 -3.56
N LEU A 57 7.37 -5.72 -3.09
CA LEU A 57 6.80 -4.47 -2.63
C LEU A 57 6.14 -3.71 -3.78
N ALA A 58 6.78 -3.67 -4.95
CA ALA A 58 6.19 -3.07 -6.14
C ALA A 58 4.86 -3.73 -6.50
N THR A 59 4.77 -5.06 -6.42
CA THR A 59 3.54 -5.82 -6.64
C THR A 59 2.47 -5.46 -5.60
N TYR A 60 2.81 -5.38 -4.32
CA TYR A 60 1.85 -4.97 -3.28
C TYR A 60 1.35 -3.53 -3.48
N LEU A 61 2.23 -2.60 -3.81
CA LEU A 61 1.87 -1.21 -4.08
C LEU A 61 0.95 -1.12 -5.31
N GLN A 62 1.29 -1.81 -6.40
CA GLN A 62 0.48 -1.85 -7.61
C GLN A 62 -0.90 -2.48 -7.36
N GLN A 63 -0.96 -3.62 -6.65
CA GLN A 63 -2.23 -4.28 -6.30
C GLN A 63 -3.10 -3.43 -5.36
N SER A 64 -2.47 -2.60 -4.53
CA SER A 64 -3.18 -1.66 -3.66
C SER A 64 -3.74 -0.43 -4.40
N GLY A 65 -3.40 -0.26 -5.68
CA GLY A 65 -3.78 0.90 -6.49
C GLY A 65 -2.98 2.17 -6.17
N LEU A 66 -1.93 2.06 -5.35
CA LEU A 66 -1.02 3.17 -5.06
C LEU A 66 -0.04 3.36 -6.21
N ARG A 67 0.03 4.57 -6.76
CA ARG A 67 1.00 4.96 -7.80
C ARG A 67 2.36 5.34 -7.22
N ILE A 68 2.75 4.70 -6.12
CA ILE A 68 3.99 5.00 -5.39
C ILE A 68 5.03 3.97 -5.79
N THR A 69 6.26 4.41 -6.06
CA THR A 69 7.36 3.49 -6.34
C THR A 69 7.91 2.88 -5.05
N ALA A 70 8.49 1.68 -5.13
CA ALA A 70 9.15 1.04 -3.99
C ALA A 70 10.24 1.94 -3.37
N ALA A 71 10.98 2.69 -4.20
CA ALA A 71 11.95 3.67 -3.74
C ALA A 71 11.31 4.77 -2.88
N THR A 72 10.22 5.37 -3.35
CA THR A 72 9.48 6.40 -2.58
C THR A 72 9.02 5.85 -1.23
N TYR A 73 8.56 4.59 -1.17
CA TYR A 73 8.19 3.95 0.10
C TYR A 73 9.37 3.85 1.08
N TYR A 74 10.55 3.40 0.61
CA TYR A 74 11.74 3.33 1.45
C TYR A 74 12.19 4.71 1.94
N TYR A 75 12.09 5.74 1.10
CA TYR A 75 12.39 7.12 1.52
C TYR A 75 11.42 7.62 2.59
N VAL A 76 10.12 7.39 2.43
CA VAL A 76 9.11 7.76 3.44
C VAL A 76 9.38 7.03 4.75
N ARG A 77 9.67 5.73 4.71
CA ARG A 77 10.03 4.94 5.89
C ARG A 77 11.28 5.50 6.58
N ALA A 78 12.36 5.73 5.84
CA ALA A 78 13.61 6.24 6.39
C ALA A 78 13.45 7.65 6.98
N LEU A 79 12.72 8.52 6.30
CA LEU A 79 12.41 9.88 6.76
C LEU A 79 11.57 9.84 8.05
N ALA A 80 10.53 9.02 8.10
CA ALA A 80 9.70 8.87 9.29
C ALA A 80 10.52 8.37 10.50
N THR A 81 11.35 7.34 10.29
CA THR A 81 12.24 6.84 11.34
C THR A 81 13.25 7.89 11.79
N LEU A 82 13.84 8.67 10.88
CA LEU A 82 14.78 9.73 11.20
C LEU A 82 14.13 10.83 12.04
N LEU A 83 12.93 11.30 11.67
CA LEU A 83 12.21 12.32 12.42
C LEU A 83 11.90 11.86 13.85
N VAL A 84 11.46 10.60 14.01
CA VAL A 84 11.20 10.02 15.33
C VAL A 84 12.49 9.86 16.13
N ALA A 85 13.61 9.50 15.49
CA ALA A 85 14.91 9.44 16.16
C ALA A 85 15.36 10.81 16.68
N LEU A 86 15.24 11.87 15.88
CA LEU A 86 15.57 13.24 16.31
C LEU A 86 14.67 13.70 17.46
N PHE A 87 13.38 13.37 17.40
CA PHE A 87 12.43 13.66 18.48
C PHE A 87 12.76 12.91 19.78
N SER A 88 13.09 11.62 19.68
CA SER A 88 13.51 10.80 20.81
C SER A 88 14.77 11.35 21.48
N ILE A 89 15.79 11.74 20.70
CA ILE A 89 17.02 12.35 21.23
C ILE A 89 16.71 13.63 22.00
N ARG A 90 15.84 14.50 21.45
CA ARG A 90 15.42 15.72 22.13
C ARG A 90 14.80 15.41 23.50
N ILE A 91 13.89 14.43 23.58
CA ILE A 91 13.24 14.04 24.84
C ILE A 91 14.25 13.50 25.85
N VAL A 92 15.21 12.67 25.42
CA VAL A 92 16.25 12.14 26.30
C VAL A 92 17.08 13.28 26.90
N VAL A 93 17.44 14.28 26.10
CA VAL A 93 18.21 15.44 26.58
C VAL A 93 17.40 16.30 27.56
N THR A 94 16.09 16.48 27.34
CA THR A 94 15.27 17.37 28.19
C THR A 94 14.69 16.69 29.43
N VAL A 95 14.29 15.42 29.33
CA VAL A 95 13.57 14.68 30.38
C VAL A 95 14.46 13.60 31.03
N GLY A 96 15.54 13.17 30.36
CA GLY A 96 16.44 12.14 30.88
C GLY A 96 15.92 10.71 30.76
N ASN A 97 14.82 10.45 30.02
CA ASN A 97 14.25 9.11 29.87
C ASN A 97 14.84 8.37 28.64
N PRO A 98 15.73 7.38 28.83
CA PRO A 98 16.37 6.67 27.72
C PRO A 98 15.44 5.71 26.97
N LEU A 99 14.30 5.29 27.55
CA LEU A 99 13.37 4.33 26.90
C LEU A 99 12.79 4.86 25.59
N VAL A 100 12.73 6.19 25.43
CA VAL A 100 12.21 6.86 24.23
C VAL A 100 13.09 6.59 23.00
N LEU A 101 14.36 6.18 23.19
CA LEU A 101 15.25 5.75 22.11
C LEU A 101 14.83 4.45 21.42
N VAL A 102 13.88 3.69 21.98
CA VAL A 102 13.33 2.48 21.35
C VAL A 102 12.29 2.83 20.28
N LEU A 103 11.66 4.02 20.33
CA LEU A 103 10.61 4.43 19.39
C LEU A 103 11.02 4.38 17.91
N PRO A 104 12.22 4.82 17.49
CA PRO A 104 12.64 4.74 16.09
C PRO A 104 12.71 3.30 15.58
N ALA A 105 13.16 2.36 16.42
CA ALA A 105 13.16 0.94 16.09
C ALA A 105 11.73 0.39 15.94
N GLY A 106 10.82 0.82 16.83
CA GLY A 106 9.40 0.50 16.74
C GLY A 106 8.76 1.02 15.44
N VAL A 107 9.04 2.26 15.05
CA VAL A 107 8.56 2.85 13.78
C VAL A 107 9.18 2.14 12.58
N TRP A 108 10.47 1.83 12.63
CA TRP A 108 11.12 1.06 11.57
C TRP A 108 10.47 -0.32 11.41
N TRP A 109 10.14 -1.00 12.51
CA TRP A 109 9.43 -2.28 12.49
C TRP A 109 7.99 -2.14 12.00
N PHE A 110 7.28 -1.08 12.41
CA PHE A 110 5.91 -0.80 11.98
C PHE A 110 5.80 -0.63 10.46
N PHE A 111 6.73 0.10 9.86
CA PHE A 111 6.83 0.25 8.40
C PHE A 111 7.49 -0.96 7.70
N SER A 112 7.64 -2.09 8.38
CA SER A 112 8.02 -3.34 7.71
C SER A 112 6.85 -3.90 6.91
N TYR A 113 7.08 -4.20 5.63
CA TYR A 113 6.08 -4.77 4.72
C TYR A 113 6.16 -6.31 4.63
N HIS A 114 7.06 -6.94 5.39
CA HIS A 114 7.10 -8.41 5.50
C HIS A 114 5.77 -8.94 6.05
N SER A 115 5.46 -10.22 5.81
CA SER A 115 4.17 -10.87 6.13
C SER A 115 3.71 -10.71 7.59
N TYR A 116 4.64 -10.49 8.53
CA TYR A 116 4.35 -10.28 9.95
C TYR A 116 4.26 -8.81 10.37
N GLY A 117 4.58 -7.87 9.48
CA GLY A 117 4.60 -6.44 9.78
C GLY A 117 3.21 -5.81 9.69
N PRO A 118 2.90 -4.76 10.48
CA PRO A 118 1.58 -4.13 10.45
C PRO A 118 1.30 -3.45 9.10
N MET A 119 2.32 -2.94 8.40
CA MET A 119 2.13 -2.33 7.08
C MET A 119 1.66 -3.34 6.02
N TYR A 120 2.00 -4.62 6.15
CA TYR A 120 1.46 -5.68 5.28
C TYR A 120 -0.08 -5.74 5.38
N TYR A 121 -0.64 -5.64 6.59
CA TYR A 121 -2.08 -5.61 6.79
C TYR A 121 -2.71 -4.34 6.21
N VAL A 122 -2.02 -3.20 6.30
CA VAL A 122 -2.44 -1.95 5.65
C VAL A 122 -2.51 -2.14 4.13
N PHE A 123 -1.48 -2.71 3.50
CA PHE A 123 -1.51 -2.99 2.07
C PHE A 123 -2.62 -3.98 1.68
N ARG A 124 -2.85 -5.02 2.49
CA ARG A 124 -3.96 -5.95 2.28
C ARG A 124 -5.32 -5.25 2.36
N LEU A 125 -5.48 -4.32 3.30
CA LEU A 125 -6.69 -3.50 3.43
C LEU A 125 -6.89 -2.59 2.22
N LEU A 126 -5.83 -1.89 1.78
CA LEU A 126 -5.87 -1.03 0.60
C LEU A 126 -6.16 -1.81 -0.68
N LYS A 127 -5.50 -2.97 -0.88
CA LYS A 127 -5.80 -3.90 -1.97
C LYS A 127 -7.28 -4.27 -1.98
N ARG A 128 -7.83 -4.66 -0.82
CA ARG A 128 -9.25 -4.99 -0.71
C ARG A 128 -10.15 -3.81 -1.07
N GLN A 129 -9.83 -2.60 -0.62
CA GLN A 129 -10.58 -1.40 -1.00
C GLN A 129 -10.52 -1.14 -2.50
N HIS A 130 -9.33 -1.26 -3.10
CA HIS A 130 -9.14 -1.09 -4.53
C HIS A 130 -9.95 -2.13 -5.34
N THR A 131 -9.87 -3.40 -4.98
CA THR A 131 -10.69 -4.47 -5.58
C THR A 131 -12.18 -4.17 -5.45
N LEU A 132 -12.65 -3.68 -4.31
CA LEU A 132 -14.07 -3.32 -4.14
C LEU A 132 -14.52 -2.19 -5.07
N VAL A 133 -13.65 -1.22 -5.37
CA VAL A 133 -13.95 -0.14 -6.31
C VAL A 133 -14.02 -0.68 -7.74
N ILE A 134 -13.06 -1.53 -8.13
CA ILE A 134 -13.06 -2.22 -9.42
C ILE A 134 -14.34 -3.05 -9.59
N ASN A 135 -14.67 -3.87 -8.59
CA ASN A 135 -15.84 -4.73 -8.58
C ASN A 135 -17.15 -3.94 -8.71
N LYS A 136 -17.23 -2.75 -8.10
CA LYS A 136 -18.35 -1.84 -8.29
C LYS A 136 -18.47 -1.36 -9.74
N GLU A 137 -17.35 -1.05 -10.40
CA GLU A 137 -17.36 -0.69 -11.82
C GLU A 137 -17.66 -1.88 -12.73
N LEU A 138 -17.22 -3.09 -12.40
CA LEU A 138 -17.59 -4.31 -13.13
C LEU A 138 -19.09 -4.55 -13.09
N TYR A 139 -19.70 -4.42 -11.91
CA TYR A 139 -21.14 -4.49 -11.77
C TYR A 139 -21.85 -3.39 -12.57
N LEU A 140 -21.34 -2.15 -12.53
CA LEU A 140 -21.88 -1.05 -13.31
C LEU A 140 -21.78 -1.33 -14.82
N LEU A 141 -20.66 -1.86 -15.29
CA LEU A 141 -20.46 -2.28 -16.67
C LEU A 141 -21.52 -3.32 -17.08
N TYR A 142 -21.69 -4.36 -16.27
CA TYR A 142 -22.71 -5.38 -16.47
C TYR A 142 -24.13 -4.76 -16.61
N VAL A 143 -24.53 -3.88 -15.68
CA VAL A 143 -25.85 -3.24 -15.71
C VAL A 143 -26.01 -2.37 -16.96
N LEU A 144 -24.98 -1.62 -17.34
CA LEU A 144 -25.00 -0.76 -18.51
C LEU A 144 -25.08 -1.58 -19.80
N ILE A 145 -24.39 -2.73 -19.89
CA ILE A 145 -24.49 -3.66 -21.03
C ILE A 145 -25.92 -4.19 -21.13
N LYS A 146 -26.49 -4.69 -20.02
CA LYS A 146 -27.88 -5.16 -19.97
C LYS A 146 -28.85 -4.08 -20.46
N GLN A 147 -28.72 -2.85 -19.95
CA GLN A 147 -29.55 -1.72 -20.38
C GLN A 147 -29.39 -1.39 -21.87
N GLN A 148 -28.16 -1.44 -22.42
CA GLN A 148 -27.94 -1.21 -23.85
C GLN A 148 -28.59 -2.32 -24.69
N LEU A 149 -28.46 -3.59 -24.30
CA LEU A 149 -29.07 -4.70 -25.02
C LEU A 149 -30.61 -4.63 -24.98
N GLN A 150 -31.20 -4.31 -23.82
CA GLN A 150 -32.64 -4.08 -23.69
C GLN A 150 -33.11 -2.91 -24.59
N PHE A 151 -32.37 -1.81 -24.63
CA PHE A 151 -32.72 -0.65 -25.44
C PHE A 151 -32.62 -0.91 -26.95
N TYR A 152 -31.68 -1.76 -27.37
CA TYR A 152 -31.44 -2.08 -28.78
C TYR A 152 -31.97 -3.46 -29.19
N ALA A 153 -32.98 -4.00 -28.49
CA ALA A 153 -33.55 -5.32 -28.77
C ALA A 153 -33.99 -5.48 -30.25
N THR A 154 -34.51 -4.43 -30.87
CA THR A 154 -34.94 -4.45 -32.28
C THR A 154 -33.80 -4.32 -33.30
N ARG A 155 -32.64 -3.79 -32.89
CA ARG A 155 -31.48 -3.52 -33.75
C ARG A 155 -30.19 -3.80 -32.97
N PRO A 156 -29.82 -5.09 -32.83
CA PRO A 156 -28.75 -5.50 -31.95
C PRO A 156 -27.43 -4.84 -32.36
N ARG A 157 -26.74 -4.26 -31.37
CA ARG A 157 -25.40 -3.73 -31.55
C ARG A 157 -24.40 -4.80 -31.15
N SER A 158 -23.26 -4.86 -31.85
CA SER A 158 -22.16 -5.73 -31.43
C SER A 158 -21.71 -5.37 -30.02
N LEU A 159 -21.31 -6.37 -29.23
CA LEU A 159 -20.81 -6.15 -27.89
C LEU A 159 -19.58 -5.23 -27.90
N TYR A 160 -18.74 -5.33 -28.93
CA TYR A 160 -17.64 -4.39 -29.19
C TYR A 160 -18.09 -2.92 -29.16
N ALA A 161 -19.13 -2.57 -29.92
CA ALA A 161 -19.61 -1.19 -30.01
C ALA A 161 -20.24 -0.72 -28.69
N ILE A 162 -20.89 -1.62 -27.95
CA ILE A 162 -21.41 -1.35 -26.62
C ILE A 162 -20.25 -1.06 -25.66
N LEU A 163 -19.26 -1.94 -25.58
CA LEU A 163 -18.09 -1.79 -24.70
C LEU A 163 -17.34 -0.49 -25.02
N GLN A 164 -17.06 -0.21 -26.30
CA GLN A 164 -16.39 1.03 -26.73
C GLN A 164 -17.13 2.28 -26.23
N ARG A 165 -18.46 2.29 -26.30
CA ARG A 165 -19.29 3.42 -25.84
C ARG A 165 -19.30 3.55 -24.32
N LEU A 166 -19.21 2.43 -23.60
CA LEU A 166 -19.27 2.42 -22.13
C LEU A 166 -17.92 2.70 -21.47
N THR A 167 -16.80 2.44 -22.15
CA THR A 167 -15.43 2.64 -21.62
C THR A 167 -15.21 4.01 -20.95
N PRO A 168 -15.60 5.16 -21.53
CA PRO A 168 -15.38 6.47 -20.90
C PRO A 168 -16.13 6.66 -19.57
N ARG A 169 -17.17 5.85 -19.31
CA ARG A 169 -17.97 5.91 -18.07
C ARG A 169 -17.38 5.08 -16.93
N LEU A 170 -16.32 4.32 -17.20
CA LEU A 170 -15.73 3.33 -16.29
C LEU A 170 -14.22 3.59 -16.14
N PRO A 171 -13.82 4.68 -15.45
CA PRO A 171 -12.44 5.13 -15.45
C PRO A 171 -11.46 4.13 -14.83
N LYS A 172 -11.89 3.25 -13.91
CA LYS A 172 -11.00 2.23 -13.31
C LYS A 172 -10.84 1.03 -14.23
N LEU A 173 -11.86 0.72 -15.04
CA LEU A 173 -11.78 -0.35 -16.05
C LEU A 173 -11.24 0.14 -17.40
N ALA A 174 -11.19 1.44 -17.64
CA ALA A 174 -10.91 2.02 -18.96
C ALA A 174 -9.63 1.49 -19.59
N GLN A 175 -8.55 1.35 -18.81
CA GLN A 175 -7.29 0.80 -19.32
C GLN A 175 -7.45 -0.66 -19.78
N ALA A 176 -8.08 -1.51 -18.97
CA ALA A 176 -8.29 -2.92 -19.31
C ALA A 176 -9.27 -3.08 -20.47
N LEU A 177 -10.33 -2.27 -20.51
CA LEU A 177 -11.30 -2.25 -21.62
C LEU A 177 -10.67 -1.79 -22.92
N ASN A 178 -9.83 -0.75 -22.92
CA ASN A 178 -9.12 -0.30 -24.13
C ASN A 178 -8.18 -1.38 -24.67
N GLN A 179 -7.48 -2.09 -23.78
CA GLN A 179 -6.65 -3.24 -24.17
C GLN A 179 -7.51 -4.37 -24.76
N CYS A 180 -8.63 -4.70 -24.11
CA CYS A 180 -9.61 -5.67 -24.61
C CYS A 180 -10.11 -5.29 -26.02
N LEU A 181 -10.55 -4.05 -26.22
CA LEU A 181 -11.02 -3.54 -27.51
C LEU A 181 -9.92 -3.56 -28.59
N THR A 182 -8.66 -3.37 -28.21
CA THR A 182 -7.53 -3.45 -29.16
C THR A 182 -7.28 -4.89 -29.62
N LEU A 183 -7.46 -5.88 -28.73
CA LEU A 183 -7.28 -7.29 -29.03
C LEU A 183 -8.51 -7.93 -29.70
N TRP A 184 -9.68 -7.27 -29.60
CA TRP A 184 -10.97 -7.79 -30.03
C TRP A 184 -11.01 -8.23 -31.50
N SER A 185 -10.33 -7.51 -32.40
CA SER A 185 -10.33 -7.82 -33.82
C SER A 185 -9.63 -9.14 -34.16
N ARG A 186 -8.80 -9.66 -33.26
CA ARG A 186 -8.09 -10.95 -33.44
C ARG A 186 -8.96 -12.11 -32.98
N ASP A 187 -9.43 -12.02 -31.74
CA ASP A 187 -10.29 -13.02 -31.11
C ASP A 187 -11.02 -12.38 -29.91
N PRO A 188 -12.35 -12.20 -29.97
CA PRO A 188 -13.16 -11.65 -28.87
C PRO A 188 -13.02 -12.45 -27.57
N LYS A 189 -12.89 -13.77 -27.67
CA LYS A 189 -12.79 -14.64 -26.49
C LYS A 189 -11.47 -14.38 -25.76
N TYR A 190 -10.36 -14.44 -26.49
CA TYR A 190 -9.03 -14.12 -25.97
C TYR A 190 -8.95 -12.69 -25.41
N ALA A 191 -9.61 -11.72 -26.05
CA ALA A 191 -9.67 -10.34 -25.57
C ALA A 191 -10.39 -10.23 -24.22
N LEU A 192 -11.48 -10.97 -24.02
CA LEU A 192 -12.23 -11.01 -22.76
C LEU A 192 -11.49 -11.79 -21.66
N ASP A 193 -10.77 -12.86 -22.00
CA ASP A 193 -9.92 -13.58 -21.06
C ASP A 193 -8.75 -12.69 -20.58
N THR A 194 -8.11 -11.97 -21.50
CA THR A 194 -7.06 -10.99 -21.18
C THR A 194 -7.60 -9.87 -20.30
N PHE A 195 -8.83 -9.42 -20.53
CA PHE A 195 -9.51 -8.45 -19.67
C PHE A 195 -9.68 -9.00 -18.25
N ALA A 196 -10.17 -10.24 -18.09
CA ALA A 196 -10.34 -10.87 -16.79
C ALA A 196 -9.01 -11.03 -16.05
N GLU A 197 -7.97 -11.54 -16.72
CA GLU A 197 -6.64 -11.71 -16.16
C GLU A 197 -6.04 -10.38 -15.70
N ARG A 198 -6.19 -9.33 -16.52
CA ARG A 198 -5.65 -8.01 -16.20
C ARG A 198 -6.29 -7.38 -14.97
N ILE A 199 -7.60 -7.59 -14.80
CA ILE A 199 -8.31 -7.12 -13.62
C ILE A 199 -8.00 -8.01 -12.40
N GLY A 200 -7.81 -9.32 -12.61
CA GLY A 200 -7.35 -10.25 -11.58
C GLY A 200 -8.35 -10.47 -10.46
N THR A 201 -9.65 -10.40 -10.76
CA THR A 201 -10.73 -10.65 -9.79
C THR A 201 -11.65 -11.75 -10.30
N GLU A 202 -12.21 -12.55 -9.40
CA GLU A 202 -13.17 -13.61 -9.74
C GLU A 202 -14.39 -13.06 -10.49
N GLN A 203 -14.87 -11.88 -10.10
CA GLN A 203 -15.98 -11.19 -10.75
C GLN A 203 -15.65 -10.75 -12.18
N ALA A 204 -14.41 -10.35 -12.45
CA ALA A 204 -13.99 -10.04 -13.82
C ALA A 204 -13.97 -11.31 -14.69
N SER A 205 -13.50 -12.44 -14.14
CA SER A 205 -13.53 -13.74 -14.83
C SER A 205 -14.96 -14.23 -15.08
N ALA A 206 -15.85 -14.08 -14.11
CA ALA A 206 -17.27 -14.41 -14.26
C ALA A 206 -17.93 -13.53 -15.33
N LEU A 207 -17.71 -12.20 -15.27
CA LEU A 207 -18.23 -11.27 -16.26
C LEU A 207 -17.69 -11.58 -17.66
N ALA A 208 -16.40 -11.85 -17.80
CA ALA A 208 -15.80 -12.19 -19.08
C ALA A 208 -16.45 -13.42 -19.71
N LYS A 209 -16.69 -14.49 -18.93
CA LYS A 209 -17.40 -15.69 -19.40
C LYS A 209 -18.81 -15.38 -19.88
N ILE A 210 -19.57 -14.60 -19.10
CA ILE A 210 -20.91 -14.16 -19.49
C ILE A 210 -20.87 -13.38 -20.79
N LEU A 211 -19.90 -12.48 -20.95
CA LEU A 211 -19.74 -11.68 -22.16
C LEU A 211 -19.33 -12.54 -23.37
N GLN A 212 -18.57 -13.61 -23.18
CA GLN A 212 -18.28 -14.59 -24.24
C GLN A 212 -19.54 -15.35 -24.66
N GLU A 213 -20.36 -15.78 -23.70
CA GLU A 213 -21.65 -16.43 -23.95
C GLU A 213 -22.60 -15.48 -24.71
N VAL A 214 -22.69 -14.22 -24.29
CA VAL A 214 -23.48 -13.17 -24.96
C VAL A 214 -23.00 -12.92 -26.39
N GLU A 215 -21.69 -12.80 -26.62
CA GLU A 215 -21.13 -12.55 -27.96
C GLU A 215 -21.34 -13.72 -28.94
N SER A 216 -21.34 -14.95 -28.41
CA SER A 216 -21.57 -16.17 -29.21
C SER A 216 -23.04 -16.53 -29.41
N SER A 217 -23.95 -15.86 -28.67
CA SER A 217 -25.38 -16.13 -28.70
C SER A 217 -26.13 -15.19 -29.63
N ALA A 218 -27.33 -15.62 -30.03
CA ALA A 218 -28.27 -14.72 -30.70
C ALA A 218 -28.69 -13.57 -29.76
N PRO A 219 -29.01 -12.38 -30.29
CA PRO A 219 -29.34 -11.20 -29.47
C PRO A 219 -30.48 -11.41 -28.47
N GLU A 220 -31.48 -12.22 -28.83
CA GLU A 220 -32.62 -12.56 -27.98
C GLU A 220 -32.16 -13.36 -26.74
N VAL A 221 -31.31 -14.37 -26.97
CA VAL A 221 -30.76 -15.26 -25.94
C VAL A 221 -29.74 -14.52 -25.06
N ALA A 222 -29.01 -13.55 -25.62
CA ALA A 222 -28.02 -12.78 -24.89
C ALA A 222 -28.62 -12.00 -23.70
N LEU A 223 -29.86 -11.50 -23.85
CA LEU A 223 -30.54 -10.83 -22.74
C LEU A 223 -30.91 -11.83 -21.64
N ASP A 224 -31.45 -12.99 -22.00
CA ASP A 224 -31.82 -14.05 -21.06
C ASP A 224 -30.61 -14.55 -20.27
N ILE A 225 -29.45 -14.75 -20.94
CA ILE A 225 -28.19 -15.13 -20.28
C ILE A 225 -27.79 -14.09 -19.23
N LEU A 226 -27.86 -12.80 -19.58
CA LEU A 226 -27.56 -11.74 -18.63
C LEU A 226 -28.53 -11.76 -17.47
N GLU A 227 -29.83 -11.91 -17.71
CA GLU A 227 -30.87 -11.92 -16.68
C GLU A 227 -30.69 -13.09 -15.71
N GLN A 228 -30.43 -14.30 -16.20
CA GLN A 228 -30.19 -15.48 -15.36
C GLN A 228 -28.99 -15.31 -14.44
N ARG A 229 -27.95 -14.60 -14.91
CA ARG A 229 -26.72 -14.34 -14.13
C ARG A 229 -26.80 -13.09 -13.26
N HIS A 230 -27.92 -12.36 -13.29
CA HIS A 230 -28.06 -11.12 -12.55
C HIS A 230 -28.03 -11.35 -11.04
N ASP A 231 -28.73 -12.39 -10.59
CA ASP A 231 -28.92 -12.69 -9.19
C ASP A 231 -27.60 -13.09 -8.53
N ASP A 232 -26.77 -13.89 -9.22
CA ASP A 232 -25.39 -14.22 -8.79
C ASP A 232 -24.58 -12.95 -8.45
N PHE A 233 -24.59 -11.96 -9.36
CA PHE A 233 -23.88 -10.69 -9.16
C PHE A 233 -24.49 -9.82 -8.04
N GLN A 234 -25.81 -9.87 -7.87
CA GLN A 234 -26.47 -9.15 -6.79
C GLN A 234 -26.14 -9.75 -5.42
N GLU A 235 -26.17 -11.08 -5.30
CA GLU A 235 -25.89 -11.80 -4.06
C GLU A 235 -24.47 -11.55 -3.57
N GLU A 236 -23.48 -11.67 -4.46
CA GLU A 236 -22.08 -11.38 -4.13
C GLU A 236 -21.89 -9.93 -3.64
N ARG A 237 -22.57 -8.98 -4.30
CA ARG A 237 -22.52 -7.56 -3.91
C ARG A 237 -23.16 -7.34 -2.53
N LEU A 238 -24.28 -7.99 -2.25
CA LEU A 238 -24.95 -7.93 -0.95
C LEU A 238 -24.09 -8.57 0.14
N ALA A 239 -23.42 -9.70 -0.13
CA ALA A 239 -22.48 -10.33 0.79
C ALA A 239 -21.28 -9.40 1.08
N ALA A 240 -20.66 -8.81 0.05
CA ALA A 240 -19.57 -7.85 0.21
C ALA A 240 -19.99 -6.60 0.98
N PHE A 241 -21.22 -6.11 0.76
CA PHE A 241 -21.79 -4.99 1.50
C PHE A 241 -21.98 -5.33 2.98
N ARG A 242 -22.60 -6.48 3.30
CA ARG A 242 -22.78 -6.95 4.68
C ARG A 242 -21.45 -7.09 5.42
N GLN A 243 -20.45 -7.69 4.77
CA GLN A 243 -19.12 -7.85 5.33
C GLN A 243 -18.45 -6.50 5.64
N ARG A 244 -18.67 -5.48 4.78
CA ARG A 244 -18.17 -4.12 5.01
C ARG A 244 -18.85 -3.45 6.20
N MET A 245 -20.16 -3.58 6.33
CA MET A 245 -20.90 -3.03 7.47
C MET A 245 -20.44 -3.65 8.78
N TYR A 246 -20.25 -4.98 8.81
CA TYR A 246 -19.70 -5.68 9.96
C TYR A 246 -18.30 -5.17 10.34
N PHE A 247 -17.40 -5.03 9.37
CA PHE A 247 -16.05 -4.51 9.62
C PHE A 247 -16.06 -3.07 10.15
N ARG A 248 -16.91 -2.18 9.60
CA ARG A 248 -17.06 -0.81 10.10
C ARG A 248 -17.57 -0.80 11.55
N GLY A 249 -18.49 -1.69 11.89
CA GLY A 249 -18.95 -1.89 13.26
C GLY A 249 -17.80 -2.28 14.21
N LEU A 250 -16.98 -3.25 13.81
CA LEU A 250 -15.79 -3.66 14.58
C LEU A 250 -14.78 -2.53 14.77
N VAL A 251 -14.48 -1.76 13.72
CA VAL A 251 -13.56 -0.61 13.81
C VAL A 251 -14.13 0.47 14.73
N GLY A 252 -15.42 0.79 14.61
CA GLY A 252 -16.10 1.73 15.49
C GLY A 252 -16.03 1.28 16.95
N PHE A 253 -16.30 0.00 17.22
CA PHE A 253 -16.17 -0.59 18.54
C PHE A 253 -14.73 -0.51 19.09
N ALA A 254 -13.73 -0.86 18.29
CA ALA A 254 -12.33 -0.80 18.71
C ALA A 254 -11.86 0.63 19.04
N LEU A 255 -12.26 1.62 18.24
CA LEU A 255 -11.95 3.03 18.49
C LEU A 255 -12.63 3.55 19.77
N ALA A 256 -13.90 3.20 19.98
CA ALA A 256 -14.59 3.54 21.21
C ALA A 256 -13.91 2.91 22.44
N PHE A 257 -13.51 1.64 22.35
CA PHE A 257 -12.81 0.93 23.42
C PHE A 257 -11.43 1.55 23.72
N LEU A 258 -10.67 1.95 22.69
CA LEU A 258 -9.42 2.68 22.86
C LEU A 258 -9.64 4.02 23.57
N GLY A 259 -10.70 4.76 23.22
CA GLY A 259 -11.06 6.00 23.89
C GLY A 259 -11.38 5.80 25.37
N ILE A 260 -12.18 4.79 25.70
CA ILE A 260 -12.49 4.42 27.10
C ILE A 260 -11.22 4.01 27.85
N SER A 261 -10.33 3.24 27.21
CA SER A 261 -9.08 2.79 27.82
C SER A 261 -8.12 3.94 28.11
N ALA A 262 -8.01 4.92 27.20
CA ALA A 262 -7.21 6.12 27.40
C ALA A 262 -7.75 6.96 28.58
N ALA A 263 -9.07 7.19 28.62
CA ALA A 263 -9.69 7.89 29.74
C ALA A 263 -9.47 7.17 31.08
N ALA A 264 -9.60 5.83 31.10
CA ALA A 264 -9.34 5.03 32.29
C ALA A 264 -7.88 5.15 32.78
N TRP A 265 -6.92 5.22 31.85
CA TRP A 265 -5.51 5.44 32.18
C TRP A 265 -5.28 6.82 32.83
N ASP A 266 -5.88 7.87 32.28
CA ASP A 266 -5.80 9.22 32.85
C ASP A 266 -6.40 9.26 34.27
N PHE A 267 -7.55 8.61 34.48
CA PHE A 267 -8.14 8.47 35.81
C PHE A 267 -7.22 7.73 36.78
N ALA A 268 -6.59 6.64 36.35
CA ALA A 268 -5.65 5.89 37.18
C ALA A 268 -4.42 6.75 37.56
N ALA A 269 -3.87 7.51 36.61
CA ALA A 269 -2.76 8.43 36.87
C ALA A 269 -3.13 9.53 37.88
N ILE A 270 -4.34 10.09 37.80
CA ILE A 270 -4.86 11.06 38.77
C ILE A 270 -4.95 10.43 40.16
N ILE A 271 -5.53 9.22 40.28
CA ILE A 271 -5.64 8.52 41.57
C ILE A 271 -4.27 8.26 42.18
N GLN A 272 -3.29 7.86 41.36
CA GLN A 272 -1.92 7.63 41.82
C GLN A 272 -1.28 8.91 42.36
N LEU A 273 -1.42 10.05 41.66
CA LEU A 273 -0.94 11.35 42.12
C LEU A 273 -1.55 11.75 43.48
N TYR A 274 -2.85 11.54 43.66
CA TYR A 274 -3.52 11.81 44.95
C TYR A 274 -3.00 10.89 46.06
N THR A 275 -2.82 9.61 45.77
CA THR A 275 -2.34 8.62 46.74
C THR A 275 -0.92 8.95 47.20
N ASP A 276 -0.03 9.29 46.26
CA ASP A 276 1.34 9.70 46.55
C ASP A 276 1.38 10.98 47.40
N SER A 277 0.47 11.93 47.15
CA SER A 277 0.39 13.17 47.95
C SER A 277 -0.06 12.92 49.39
N MET A 278 -0.99 11.99 49.62
CA MET A 278 -1.46 11.64 50.97
C MET A 278 -0.39 10.92 51.79
N MET A 279 0.41 10.07 51.15
CA MET A 279 1.50 9.32 51.80
C MET A 279 2.64 10.23 52.28
N GLN A 280 2.80 11.44 51.72
CA GLN A 280 3.82 12.40 52.16
C GLN A 280 3.48 13.13 53.46
N PHE A 281 2.22 13.08 53.93
CA PHE A 281 1.78 13.75 55.16
C PHE A 281 1.73 12.82 56.39
N GLN A 282 2.14 11.56 56.27
CA GLN A 282 2.28 10.60 57.37
C GLN A 282 3.75 10.44 57.75
#